data_AF-A0A4Y2SNM6-F1
#
_entry.id   AF-A0A4Y2SNM6-F1
#
_cell.length_a   1.000
_cell.length_b   1.000
_cell.length_c   1.000
_cell.angle_alpha   90.00
_cell.angle_beta   90.00
_cell.angle_gamma   90.00
#
_symmetry.space_group_name_H-M   'P 1'
#
loop_
_entity.id
_entity.type
_entity.pdbx_description
1 polymer ?
#
loop_
_entity_poly.entity_id
_entity_poly.type
_entity_poly.pdbx_seq_one_letter_code
_entity_poly.pdbx_strand_id
1 'polypeptide(L)'
;MRSATPIRQQMSDKCIRWVSAAAMVGYQDLSDFERGVITGSREMGHSISEVAMKFGFSRTTISRVCREYRISGKISNFRHRCGRKKTLREPDH
;
A
#
# COMPACT_ATOMS: atom_id res chain seq x y z
N MET A 1 -31.59 -5.85 8.41
CA MET A 1 -31.04 -6.91 7.54
C MET A 1 -29.55 -7.03 7.83
N ARG A 2 -29.10 -8.13 8.45
CA ARG A 2 -27.67 -8.35 8.77
C ARG A 2 -27.03 -9.06 7.56
N SER A 3 -26.19 -8.35 6.82
CA SER A 3 -25.46 -8.91 5.69
C SER A 3 -24.38 -9.88 6.18
N ALA A 4 -24.66 -11.18 6.08
CA ALA A 4 -23.68 -12.22 6.27
C ALA A 4 -22.74 -12.24 5.06
N THR A 5 -21.52 -11.74 5.21
CA THR A 5 -20.50 -11.89 4.19
C THR A 5 -20.07 -13.37 4.11
N PRO A 6 -20.09 -14.01 2.92
CA PRO A 6 -19.79 -15.42 2.80
C PRO A 6 -18.31 -15.69 3.13
N ILE A 7 -18.03 -16.80 3.81
CA ILE A 7 -16.70 -17.23 4.30
C ILE A 7 -15.60 -17.13 3.21
N ARG A 8 -15.99 -17.32 1.94
CA ARG A 8 -15.14 -17.17 0.75
C ARG A 8 -14.55 -15.76 0.59
N GLN A 9 -15.30 -14.71 0.95
CA GLN A 9 -14.86 -13.31 0.89
C GLN A 9 -13.83 -12.99 1.98
N GLN A 10 -14.05 -13.52 3.19
CA GLN A 10 -13.12 -13.32 4.31
C GLN A 10 -11.75 -13.96 4.08
N MET A 11 -11.67 -15.09 3.39
CA MET A 11 -10.38 -15.69 3.02
C MET A 11 -9.63 -14.86 1.99
N SER A 12 -10.31 -14.28 1.01
CA SER A 12 -9.71 -13.40 0.00
C SER A 12 -9.10 -12.16 0.65
N ASP A 13 -9.85 -11.47 1.52
CA ASP A 13 -9.36 -10.26 2.18
C ASP A 13 -8.19 -10.54 3.14
N LYS A 14 -8.22 -11.70 3.83
CA LYS A 14 -7.11 -12.16 4.68
C LYS A 14 -5.89 -12.53 3.85
N CYS A 15 -6.03 -13.29 2.76
CA CYS A 15 -4.91 -13.66 1.87
C CYS A 15 -4.28 -12.43 1.21
N ILE A 16 -5.09 -11.46 0.76
CA ILE A 16 -4.59 -10.19 0.22
C ILE A 16 -3.74 -9.46 1.27
N ARG A 17 -4.13 -9.47 2.55
CA ARG A 17 -3.39 -8.81 3.64
C ARG A 17 -2.04 -9.47 3.95
N TRP A 18 -1.93 -10.80 3.89
CA TRP A 18 -0.68 -11.51 4.17
C TRP A 18 0.29 -11.49 2.96
N VAL A 19 -0.21 -11.63 1.73
CA VAL A 19 0.59 -11.41 0.50
C VAL A 19 1.08 -9.96 0.41
N SER A 20 0.36 -9.02 1.00
CA SER A 20 0.80 -7.62 1.12
C SER A 20 2.11 -7.51 1.92
N ALA A 21 2.25 -8.21 3.05
CA ALA A 21 3.37 -8.10 3.99
C ALA A 21 4.72 -8.62 3.45
N ALA A 22 4.75 -9.78 2.80
CA ALA A 22 5.99 -10.38 2.28
C ALA A 22 6.58 -9.59 1.09
N ALA A 23 5.73 -8.94 0.29
CA ALA A 23 6.15 -8.07 -0.81
C ALA A 23 6.41 -6.61 -0.38
N MET A 24 6.42 -6.30 0.92
CA MET A 24 6.69 -4.93 1.43
C MET A 24 8.15 -4.51 1.29
N VAL A 25 9.08 -5.45 1.12
CA VAL A 25 10.53 -5.19 1.15
C VAL A 25 11.00 -4.21 0.08
N GLY A 26 10.35 -4.11 -1.08
CA GLY A 26 10.68 -3.09 -2.10
C GLY A 26 9.65 -1.97 -2.25
N TYR A 27 8.51 -2.07 -1.55
CA TYR A 27 7.40 -1.10 -1.67
C TYR A 27 7.51 0.04 -0.67
N GLN A 28 7.94 -0.26 0.56
CA GLN A 28 8.16 0.77 1.57
C GLN A 28 9.37 1.66 1.25
N ASP A 29 10.28 1.17 0.40
CA ASP A 29 11.49 1.90 0.00
C ASP A 29 11.24 2.90 -1.13
N LEU A 30 10.07 2.84 -1.78
CA LEU A 30 9.72 3.82 -2.81
C LEU A 30 9.56 5.20 -2.19
N SER A 31 10.44 6.11 -2.62
CA SER A 31 10.35 7.53 -2.33
C SER A 31 9.07 8.14 -2.90
N ASP A 32 8.63 9.26 -2.31
CA ASP A 32 7.49 10.02 -2.83
C ASP A 32 7.72 10.49 -4.27
N PHE A 33 8.99 10.73 -4.65
CA PHE A 33 9.36 11.04 -6.03
C PHE A 33 9.08 9.87 -6.98
N GLU A 34 9.57 8.66 -6.68
CA GLU A 34 9.32 7.47 -7.52
C GLU A 34 7.83 7.14 -7.61
N ARG A 35 7.10 7.31 -6.49
CA ARG A 35 5.64 7.16 -6.46
C ARG A 35 4.95 8.20 -7.35
N GLY A 36 5.46 9.43 -7.38
CA GLY A 36 5.01 10.49 -8.28
C GLY A 36 5.26 10.15 -9.74
N VAL A 37 6.44 9.63 -10.07
CA VAL A 37 6.78 9.19 -11.45
C VAL A 37 5.83 8.10 -11.94
N ILE A 38 5.54 7.09 -11.10
CA ILE A 38 4.61 6.01 -11.43
C ILE A 38 3.20 6.55 -11.62
N THR A 39 2.73 7.40 -10.70
CA THR A 39 1.36 7.94 -10.73
C THR A 39 1.15 8.85 -11.94
N GLY A 40 2.07 9.79 -12.18
CA GLY A 40 1.99 10.71 -13.31
C GLY A 40 2.00 9.98 -14.65
N SER A 41 2.84 8.94 -14.81
CA SER A 41 2.85 8.14 -16.05
C SER A 41 1.52 7.43 -16.29
N ARG A 42 0.84 7.00 -15.23
CA ARG A 42 -0.45 6.31 -15.30
C ARG A 42 -1.60 7.28 -15.57
N GLU A 43 -1.52 8.50 -15.06
CA GLU A 43 -2.46 9.58 -15.39
C GLU A 43 -2.32 10.01 -16.86
N MET A 44 -1.11 9.97 -17.42
CA MET A 44 -0.85 10.17 -18.85
C MET A 44 -1.33 9.01 -19.75
N GLY A 45 -1.92 7.95 -19.17
CA GLY A 45 -2.49 6.83 -19.93
C GLY A 45 -1.51 5.70 -20.29
N HIS A 46 -0.25 5.76 -19.84
CA HIS A 46 0.70 4.67 -20.09
C HIS A 46 0.28 3.37 -19.39
N SER A 47 0.50 2.24 -20.06
CA SER A 47 0.26 0.91 -19.51
C SER A 47 1.24 0.55 -18.39
N ILE A 48 0.87 -0.43 -17.55
CA ILE A 48 1.73 -0.88 -16.44
C ILE A 48 3.04 -1.46 -16.97
N SER A 49 3.01 -2.17 -18.10
CA SER A 49 4.21 -2.76 -18.71
C SER A 49 5.14 -1.69 -19.27
N GLU A 50 4.62 -0.64 -19.90
CA GLU A 50 5.45 0.47 -20.40
C GLU A 50 6.16 1.20 -19.25
N VAL A 51 5.45 1.48 -18.15
CA VAL A 51 6.04 2.10 -16.96
C VAL A 51 7.10 1.18 -16.33
N ALA A 52 6.84 -0.14 -16.28
CA ALA A 52 7.79 -1.11 -15.76
C ALA A 52 9.09 -1.14 -16.56
N MET A 53 8.99 -1.16 -17.89
CA MET A 53 10.15 -1.19 -18.78
C MET A 53 10.92 0.13 -18.76
N LYS A 54 10.21 1.27 -18.72
CA LYS A 54 10.84 2.60 -18.79
C LYS A 54 11.58 2.99 -17.53
N PHE A 55 11.05 2.64 -16.36
CA PHE A 55 11.60 3.08 -15.07
C PHE A 55 12.21 1.94 -14.25
N GLY A 56 12.21 0.71 -14.76
CA GLY A 56 12.80 -0.45 -14.08
C GLY A 56 12.01 -0.94 -12.86
N PHE A 57 10.77 -0.48 -12.67
CA PHE A 57 9.93 -0.94 -11.57
C PHE A 57 9.29 -2.29 -11.89
N SER A 58 9.07 -3.11 -10.85
CA SER A 58 8.27 -4.31 -11.01
C SER A 58 6.80 -3.96 -11.30
N ARG A 59 6.12 -4.78 -12.13
CA ARG A 59 4.69 -4.63 -12.43
C ARG A 59 3.82 -4.71 -11.18
N THR A 60 4.22 -5.51 -10.19
CA THR A 60 3.51 -5.65 -8.91
C THR A 60 3.63 -4.39 -8.06
N THR A 61 4.80 -3.75 -8.03
CA THR A 61 5.04 -2.45 -7.39
C THR A 61 4.15 -1.37 -8.01
N ILE A 62 4.13 -1.24 -9.34
CA ILE A 62 3.31 -0.25 -10.05
C ILE A 62 1.82 -0.46 -9.77
N SER A 63 1.33 -1.71 -9.88
CA SER A 63 -0.07 -2.03 -9.63
C SER A 63 -0.52 -1.65 -8.21
N ARG A 64 0.37 -1.77 -7.22
CA ARG A 64 0.10 -1.36 -5.83
C ARG A 64 0.03 0.15 -5.69
N VAL A 65 1.00 0.90 -6.22
CA VAL A 65 0.99 2.38 -6.19
C VAL A 65 -0.31 2.90 -6.82
N CYS A 66 -0.71 2.40 -7.99
CA CYS A 66 -1.96 2.81 -8.63
C CYS A 66 -3.20 2.52 -7.77
N ARG A 67 -3.25 1.35 -7.13
CA ARG A 67 -4.37 0.97 -6.26
C ARG A 67 -4.47 1.88 -5.04
N GLU A 68 -3.34 2.14 -4.38
CA GLU A 68 -3.32 2.99 -3.19
C GLU A 68 -3.60 4.44 -3.52
N TYR A 69 -3.10 4.93 -4.65
CA TYR A 69 -3.44 6.25 -5.16
C TYR A 69 -4.95 6.37 -5.44
N ARG A 70 -5.56 5.36 -6.09
CA ARG A 70 -7.02 5.34 -6.32
C ARG A 70 -7.84 5.31 -5.03
N ILE A 71 -7.34 4.66 -3.97
CA ILE A 71 -8.06 4.55 -2.69
C ILE A 71 -7.88 5.81 -1.84
N SER A 72 -6.68 6.38 -1.80
CA SER A 72 -6.31 7.45 -0.88
C SER A 72 -6.29 8.85 -1.50
N GLY A 73 -6.18 8.95 -2.83
CA GLY A 73 -5.92 10.19 -3.56
C GLY A 73 -4.55 10.81 -3.28
N LYS A 74 -3.65 10.09 -2.61
CA LYS A 74 -2.35 10.61 -2.16
C LYS A 74 -1.21 9.75 -2.69
N ILE A 75 -0.12 10.42 -3.07
CA ILE A 75 1.11 9.77 -3.53
C ILE A 75 1.94 9.32 -2.33
N SER A 76 1.98 10.13 -1.28
CA SER A 76 2.72 9.82 -0.06
C SER A 76 1.93 8.88 0.85
N ASN A 77 2.63 7.86 1.33
CA ASN A 77 2.11 6.90 2.29
C ASN A 77 2.70 7.12 3.67
N PHE A 78 2.72 8.38 4.11
CA PHE A 78 3.10 8.70 5.49
C PHE A 78 2.00 8.22 6.45
N ARG A 79 1.89 6.90 6.61
CA ARG A 79 1.28 6.30 7.78
C ARG A 79 2.29 6.53 8.90
N HIS A 80 2.09 7.61 9.67
CA HIS A 80 2.70 7.71 10.99
C HIS A 80 2.37 6.41 11.72
N ARG A 81 3.31 5.46 11.75
CA ARG A 81 3.28 4.35 12.71
C ARG A 81 3.63 4.97 14.06
N CYS A 82 2.77 5.85 14.58
CA CYS A 82 2.91 6.32 15.94
C CYS A 82 2.57 5.12 16.83
N GLY A 83 3.57 4.63 17.55
CA GLY A 83 3.43 3.46 18.42
C GLY A 83 2.34 3.68 19.48
N ARG A 84 1.76 2.57 19.95
CA ARG A 84 0.86 2.55 21.10
C ARG A 84 1.60 3.15 22.31
N LYS A 85 1.08 4.25 22.87
CA LYS A 85 1.63 4.86 24.10
C LYS A 85 1.65 3.80 25.20
N LYS A 86 2.82 3.49 25.77
CA LYS A 86 2.91 2.75 27.03
C LYS A 86 2.52 3.72 28.14
N THR A 87 1.42 3.45 28.84
CA THR A 87 1.09 4.12 30.11
C THR A 87 2.17 3.75 31.11
N LEU A 88 3.03 4.71 31.47
CA LEU A 88 3.86 4.60 32.65
C LEU A 88 2.90 4.60 33.84
N ARG A 89 2.84 3.48 34.60
CA ARG A 89 2.25 3.53 35.94
C ARG A 89 3.25 4.29 36.80
N GLU A 90 2.76 5.29 37.53
CA GLU A 90 3.54 5.99 38.54
C GLU A 90 4.03 4.98 39.59
N PRO A 91 5.24 5.15 40.14
CA PRO A 91 5.69 4.34 41.26
C PRO A 91 4.91 4.77 42.51
N ASP A 92 4.18 3.83 43.09
CA ASP A 92 3.55 3.99 44.40
C ASP A 92 4.63 4.24 45.46
N HIS A 93 4.48 5.33 46.19
CA HIS A 93 5.41 5.81 47.21
C HIS A 93 5.07 5.29 48.61
#